data_AF-A0A2N0HP48-F1
#
_entry.id   AF-A0A2N0HP48-F1
#
_cell.length_a   1.000
_cell.length_b   1.000
_cell.length_c   1.000
_cell.angle_alpha   90.00
_cell.angle_beta   90.00
_cell.angle_gamma   90.00
#
_symmetry.space_group_name_H-M   'P 1'
#
loop_
_entity.id
_entity.type
_entity.pdbx_description
1 polymer ?
#
loop_
_entity_poly.entity_id
_entity_poly.type
_entity_poly.pdbx_seq_one_letter_code
_entity_poly.pdbx_strand_id
1 'polypeptide(L)'
;MAVAPLAALHRKLFDETDGVKFSKLKDRLLKKHASDDRLAVLDILTAYARDGQLLHWRSFLMSDIVHLVEGSQHAAFFAWALEQPELAYRAVDGLLKSIGVDAYAPLVALAASGATRLEVRAKAIKSLAVFSRQPFDAGLPADPGHWKAEQLRLCAVLAWQADGYPDGLGYKAPARHFSLTQPLSRLEKAAAFLERQLALRRQREQDLAQPSNWLTVASAGDMAAIDAHWVLPEIYRRFLEWYSPLRVHVDGKRFPQGLHLYGAAELVKAQHGYSVHPERHHAIAGWPPKLVVIADAGGDPYCVHLEERSIDGDLPVYRAEHGTGEWRFELHTDDFIDFLHEIALAA
;
A
#
# COMPACT_ATOMS: atom_id res chain seq x y z
N MET A 1 20.26 -29.48 19.10
CA MET A 1 21.31 -29.66 18.07
C MET A 1 21.32 -28.57 16.98
N ALA A 2 20.59 -27.45 17.12
CA ALA A 2 20.50 -26.38 16.10
C ALA A 2 21.56 -25.25 16.19
N VAL A 3 22.45 -25.28 17.19
CA VAL A 3 23.37 -24.16 17.49
C VAL A 3 24.51 -24.00 16.46
N ALA A 4 25.04 -25.10 15.92
CA ALA A 4 26.17 -25.06 14.98
C ALA A 4 25.79 -24.48 13.58
N PRO A 5 24.63 -24.81 12.99
CA PRO A 5 24.16 -24.19 11.75
C PRO A 5 24.00 -22.67 11.82
N LEU A 6 23.46 -22.16 12.93
CA LEU A 6 23.14 -20.73 13.09
C LEU A 6 24.41 -19.89 13.27
N ALA A 7 25.37 -20.36 14.07
CA ALA A 7 26.67 -19.72 14.25
C ALA A 7 27.49 -19.65 12.95
N ALA A 8 27.43 -20.71 12.13
CA ALA A 8 28.06 -20.73 10.81
C ALA A 8 27.39 -19.73 9.84
N LEU A 9 26.07 -19.56 9.93
CA LEU A 9 25.36 -18.59 9.10
C LEU A 9 25.63 -17.16 9.56
N HIS A 10 25.67 -16.90 10.87
CA HIS A 10 26.08 -15.63 11.45
C HIS A 10 27.44 -15.18 10.91
N ARG A 11 28.47 -16.04 11.03
CA ARG A 11 29.82 -15.71 10.54
C ARG A 11 29.83 -15.40 9.04
N LYS A 12 29.17 -16.23 8.23
CA LYS A 12 29.06 -16.01 6.78
C LYS A 12 28.38 -14.69 6.43
N LEU A 13 27.37 -14.29 7.19
CA LEU A 13 26.65 -13.04 6.98
C LEU A 13 27.57 -11.83 7.22
N PHE A 14 28.37 -11.87 8.29
CA PHE A 14 29.32 -10.81 8.66
C PHE A 14 30.53 -10.70 7.74
N ASP A 15 31.02 -11.83 7.22
CA ASP A 15 32.16 -11.88 6.30
C ASP A 15 31.76 -11.52 4.85
N GLU A 16 30.47 -11.48 4.51
CA GLU A 16 30.00 -11.24 3.14
C GLU A 16 30.12 -9.76 2.72
N THR A 17 30.66 -9.56 1.51
CA THR A 17 30.93 -8.24 0.90
C THR A 17 30.10 -7.99 -0.35
N ASP A 18 29.47 -9.02 -0.91
CA ASP A 18 28.57 -8.94 -2.05
C ASP A 18 27.11 -8.80 -1.57
N GLY A 19 26.46 -7.70 -1.93
CA GLY A 19 25.10 -7.41 -1.52
C GLY A 19 24.06 -8.44 -2.00
N VAL A 20 24.24 -9.04 -3.17
CA VAL A 20 23.33 -10.07 -3.70
C VAL A 20 23.46 -11.35 -2.91
N LYS A 21 24.70 -11.76 -2.58
CA LYS A 21 24.94 -12.93 -1.73
C LYS A 21 24.45 -12.68 -0.30
N PHE A 22 24.68 -11.49 0.23
CA PHE A 22 24.16 -11.08 1.53
C PHE A 22 22.64 -11.23 1.59
N SER A 23 21.91 -10.69 0.60
CA SER A 23 20.45 -10.82 0.50
C SER A 23 20.01 -12.29 0.54
N LYS A 24 20.67 -13.16 -0.23
CA LYS A 24 20.37 -14.61 -0.26
C LYS A 24 20.63 -15.29 1.07
N LEU A 25 21.67 -14.87 1.80
CA LEU A 25 21.99 -15.40 3.14
C LEU A 25 20.97 -14.93 4.17
N LYS A 26 20.61 -13.64 4.18
CA LYS A 26 19.55 -13.05 5.01
C LYS A 26 18.23 -13.77 4.79
N ASP A 27 17.80 -13.94 3.55
CA ASP A 27 16.53 -14.61 3.23
C ASP A 27 16.54 -16.08 3.66
N ARG A 28 17.70 -16.74 3.56
CA ARG A 28 17.86 -18.10 4.07
C ARG A 28 17.76 -18.15 5.60
N LEU A 29 18.37 -17.19 6.31
CA LEU A 29 18.28 -17.08 7.76
C LEU A 29 16.81 -16.97 8.18
N LEU A 30 16.08 -16.03 7.60
CA LEU A 30 14.68 -15.77 7.89
C LEU A 30 13.81 -17.00 7.58
N LYS A 31 13.89 -17.53 6.35
CA LYS A 31 13.02 -18.63 5.92
C LYS A 31 13.24 -19.94 6.67
N LYS A 32 14.47 -20.22 7.13
CA LYS A 32 14.81 -21.50 7.75
C LYS A 32 14.78 -21.49 9.28
N HIS A 33 14.94 -20.33 9.90
CA HIS A 33 15.19 -20.24 11.34
C HIS A 33 14.29 -19.26 12.07
N ALA A 34 13.58 -18.34 11.39
CA ALA A 34 12.77 -17.33 12.10
C ALA A 34 11.58 -17.94 12.87
N SER A 35 11.02 -19.06 12.44
CA SER A 35 9.92 -19.74 13.14
C SER A 35 10.39 -20.46 14.41
N ASP A 36 11.55 -21.10 14.34
CA ASP A 36 11.99 -22.06 15.37
C ASP A 36 13.03 -21.44 16.33
N ASP A 37 13.84 -20.49 15.83
CA ASP A 37 14.95 -19.84 16.54
C ASP A 37 14.83 -18.29 16.50
N ARG A 38 13.59 -17.75 16.54
CA ARG A 38 13.27 -16.32 16.36
C ARG A 38 14.23 -15.36 17.06
N LEU A 39 14.47 -15.57 18.36
CA LEU A 39 15.32 -14.71 19.17
C LEU A 39 16.77 -14.71 18.69
N ALA A 40 17.32 -15.87 18.33
CA ALA A 40 18.68 -15.96 17.85
C ALA A 40 18.83 -15.31 16.46
N VAL A 41 17.81 -15.43 15.60
CA VAL A 41 17.75 -14.70 14.33
C VAL A 41 17.73 -13.19 14.59
N LEU A 42 16.88 -12.72 15.51
CA LEU A 42 16.77 -11.32 15.89
C LEU A 42 18.10 -10.76 16.43
N ASP A 43 18.81 -11.52 17.26
CA ASP A 43 20.13 -11.14 17.78
C ASP A 43 21.17 -11.02 16.67
N ILE A 44 21.18 -11.96 15.70
CA ILE A 44 22.07 -11.88 14.53
C ILE A 44 21.79 -10.62 13.71
N LEU A 45 20.51 -10.32 13.43
CA LEU A 45 20.13 -9.19 12.59
C LEU A 45 20.42 -7.86 13.29
N THR A 46 20.13 -7.75 14.59
CA THR A 46 20.41 -6.54 15.37
C THR A 46 21.91 -6.31 15.55
N ALA A 47 22.71 -7.36 15.71
CA ALA A 47 24.17 -7.26 15.68
C ALA A 47 24.67 -6.78 14.32
N TYR A 48 24.13 -7.32 13.21
CA TYR A 48 24.56 -6.88 11.88
C TYR A 48 24.15 -5.44 11.60
N ALA A 49 22.97 -5.00 12.04
CA ALA A 49 22.55 -3.61 11.91
C ALA A 49 23.49 -2.64 12.65
N ARG A 50 24.12 -3.08 13.76
CA ARG A 50 25.14 -2.31 14.49
C ARG A 50 26.50 -2.31 13.79
N ASP A 51 26.98 -3.50 13.42
CA ASP A 51 28.41 -3.70 13.15
C ASP A 51 28.72 -4.23 11.74
N GLY A 52 27.70 -4.61 10.97
CA GLY A 52 27.86 -5.25 9.66
C GLY A 52 28.53 -4.35 8.62
N GLN A 53 29.43 -4.88 7.80
CA GLN A 53 30.23 -4.06 6.88
C GLN A 53 29.43 -3.43 5.73
N LEU A 54 28.31 -4.02 5.31
CA LEU A 54 27.49 -3.48 4.23
C LEU A 54 26.50 -2.44 4.77
N LEU A 55 26.93 -1.17 4.79
CA LEU A 55 26.18 -0.06 5.39
C LEU A 55 24.74 0.07 4.87
N HIS A 56 24.54 -0.02 3.56
CA HIS A 56 23.19 0.08 2.96
C HIS A 56 22.26 -1.04 3.44
N TRP A 57 22.79 -2.24 3.66
CA TRP A 57 22.00 -3.37 4.17
C TRP A 57 21.55 -3.20 5.62
N ARG A 58 22.29 -2.44 6.44
CA ARG A 58 21.91 -2.20 7.85
C ARG A 58 20.51 -1.60 7.97
N SER A 59 20.17 -0.62 7.13
CA SER A 59 18.85 0.00 7.11
C SER A 59 17.76 -0.94 6.57
N PHE A 60 18.06 -1.72 5.53
CA PHE A 60 17.12 -2.71 4.98
C PHE A 60 16.77 -3.81 5.98
N LEU A 61 17.70 -4.22 6.85
CA LEU A 61 17.44 -5.20 7.90
C LEU A 61 16.41 -4.73 8.93
N MET A 62 16.26 -3.41 9.12
CA MET A 62 15.38 -2.88 10.17
C MET A 62 13.93 -3.32 9.99
N SER A 63 13.44 -3.44 8.75
CA SER A 63 12.08 -3.95 8.49
C SER A 63 11.91 -5.39 8.96
N ASP A 64 12.90 -6.26 8.69
CA ASP A 64 12.88 -7.65 9.14
C ASP A 64 12.96 -7.73 10.68
N ILE A 65 13.82 -6.90 11.29
CA ILE A 65 13.97 -6.80 12.75
C ILE A 65 12.64 -6.39 13.41
N VAL A 66 12.00 -5.32 12.93
CA VAL A 66 10.71 -4.83 13.44
C VAL A 66 9.64 -5.91 13.29
N HIS A 67 9.62 -6.66 12.18
CA HIS A 67 8.67 -7.76 11.99
C HIS A 67 8.86 -8.86 13.05
N LEU A 68 10.11 -9.23 13.35
CA LEU A 68 10.45 -10.30 14.28
C LEU A 68 10.29 -9.93 15.76
N VAL A 69 10.35 -8.65 16.15
CA VAL A 69 10.19 -8.23 17.54
C VAL A 69 8.78 -8.53 18.05
N GLU A 70 8.68 -9.06 19.27
CA GLU A 70 7.42 -9.28 19.97
C GLU A 70 7.53 -8.77 21.42
N GLY A 71 6.46 -8.15 21.94
CA GLY A 71 6.46 -7.58 23.29
C GLY A 71 7.59 -6.57 23.50
N SER A 72 8.15 -6.51 24.71
CA SER A 72 9.16 -5.53 25.11
C SER A 72 10.60 -5.80 24.67
N GLN A 73 10.79 -6.69 23.70
CA GLN A 73 12.10 -7.11 23.24
C GLN A 73 12.84 -5.95 22.51
N HIS A 74 14.14 -5.88 22.73
CA HIS A 74 15.08 -5.01 21.98
C HIS A 74 14.76 -3.50 22.01
N ALA A 75 13.99 -3.02 23.00
CA ALA A 75 13.71 -1.59 23.18
C ALA A 75 14.98 -0.72 23.18
N ALA A 76 16.03 -1.15 23.88
CA ALA A 76 17.32 -0.46 23.93
C ALA A 76 18.03 -0.40 22.56
N PHE A 77 17.82 -1.41 21.71
CA PHE A 77 18.34 -1.38 20.34
C PHE A 77 17.62 -0.32 19.50
N PHE A 78 16.29 -0.23 19.57
CA PHE A 78 15.57 0.79 18.82
C PHE A 78 15.83 2.20 19.35
N ALA A 79 15.98 2.38 20.67
CA ALA A 79 16.41 3.65 21.25
C ALA A 79 17.79 4.08 20.69
N TRP A 80 18.77 3.17 20.69
CA TRP A 80 20.08 3.42 20.07
C TRP A 80 19.96 3.71 18.56
N ALA A 81 19.12 2.96 17.84
CA ALA A 81 18.95 3.11 16.39
C ALA A 81 18.29 4.45 16.01
N LEU A 82 17.47 5.05 16.87
CA LEU A 82 16.94 6.40 16.68
C LEU A 82 18.01 7.49 16.69
N GLU A 83 19.14 7.24 17.36
CA GLU A 83 20.29 8.16 17.38
C GLU A 83 21.16 8.03 16.12
N GLN A 84 20.95 6.98 15.32
CA GLN A 84 21.70 6.74 14.09
C GLN A 84 20.90 7.26 12.88
N PRO A 85 21.39 8.30 12.15
CA PRO A 85 20.63 8.93 11.06
C PRO A 85 20.12 7.96 9.98
N GLU A 86 20.90 6.92 9.66
CA GLU A 86 20.58 5.95 8.61
C GLU A 86 19.58 4.86 9.04
N LEU A 87 19.34 4.71 10.35
CA LEU A 87 18.44 3.70 10.92
C LEU A 87 17.16 4.30 11.53
N ALA A 88 17.21 5.57 11.92
CA ALA A 88 16.18 6.24 12.71
C ALA A 88 14.77 6.11 12.08
N TYR A 89 14.65 6.26 10.76
CA TYR A 89 13.36 6.15 10.05
C TYR A 89 12.64 4.82 10.37
N ARG A 90 13.35 3.69 10.27
CA ARG A 90 12.76 2.36 10.52
C ARG A 90 12.69 2.04 12.02
N ALA A 91 13.55 2.65 12.83
CA ALA A 91 13.58 2.43 14.28
C ALA A 91 12.34 2.99 15.01
N VAL A 92 11.65 3.99 14.45
CA VAL A 92 10.40 4.56 15.00
C VAL A 92 9.36 3.48 15.30
N ASP A 93 9.05 2.64 14.31
CA ASP A 93 8.03 1.59 14.46
C ASP A 93 8.48 0.51 15.44
N GLY A 94 9.77 0.19 15.42
CA GLY A 94 10.37 -0.75 16.35
C GLY A 94 10.24 -0.31 17.80
N LEU A 95 10.52 0.96 18.11
CA LEU A 95 10.38 1.49 19.46
C LEU A 95 8.92 1.43 19.94
N LEU A 96 7.97 1.87 19.10
CA LEU A 96 6.53 1.78 19.40
C LEU A 96 6.08 0.33 19.63
N LYS A 97 6.54 -0.60 18.78
CA LYS A 97 6.22 -2.02 18.93
C LYS A 97 6.80 -2.62 20.21
N SER A 98 7.98 -2.17 20.64
CA SER A 98 8.66 -2.65 21.84
C SER A 98 8.04 -2.09 23.13
N ILE A 99 7.89 -0.78 23.26
CA ILE A 99 7.53 -0.15 24.56
C ILE A 99 6.18 0.58 24.53
N GLY A 100 5.44 0.51 23.43
CA GLY A 100 4.08 1.04 23.34
C GLY A 100 4.02 2.53 23.67
N VAL A 101 3.14 2.90 24.61
CA VAL A 101 2.91 4.28 25.04
C VAL A 101 4.17 4.95 25.59
N ASP A 102 5.11 4.19 26.17
CA ASP A 102 6.37 4.75 26.68
C ASP A 102 7.27 5.29 25.54
N ALA A 103 7.01 4.90 24.29
CA ALA A 103 7.68 5.47 23.12
C ALA A 103 7.16 6.85 22.74
N TYR A 104 6.01 7.31 23.25
CA TYR A 104 5.41 8.56 22.80
C TYR A 104 6.27 9.78 23.11
N ALA A 105 6.74 9.92 24.36
CA ALA A 105 7.59 11.04 24.74
C ALA A 105 8.87 11.17 23.88
N PRO A 106 9.69 10.11 23.70
CA PRO A 106 10.87 10.21 22.85
C PRO A 106 10.54 10.47 21.37
N LEU A 107 9.43 9.94 20.85
CA LEU A 107 9.03 10.18 19.46
C LEU A 107 8.46 11.59 19.23
N VAL A 108 7.77 12.17 20.21
CA VAL A 108 7.36 13.58 20.17
C VAL A 108 8.59 14.49 20.18
N ALA A 109 9.58 14.21 21.03
CA ALA A 109 10.86 14.93 21.03
C ALA A 109 11.59 14.80 19.68
N LEU A 110 11.60 13.60 19.10
CA LEU A 110 12.17 13.34 17.78
C LEU A 110 11.47 14.16 16.69
N ALA A 111 10.14 14.21 16.69
CA ALA A 111 9.33 14.99 15.74
C ALA A 111 9.55 16.51 15.89
N ALA A 112 9.74 16.99 17.12
CA ALA A 112 9.97 18.40 17.43
C ALA A 112 11.40 18.87 17.13
N SER A 113 12.38 17.96 17.08
CA SER A 113 13.79 18.29 16.89
C SER A 113 14.07 18.86 15.49
N GLY A 114 14.54 20.10 15.43
CA GLY A 114 15.01 20.72 14.19
C GLY A 114 16.33 20.13 13.65
N ALA A 115 17.06 19.36 14.46
CA ALA A 115 18.29 18.68 14.05
C ALA A 115 18.03 17.34 13.34
N THR A 116 16.83 16.76 13.52
CA THR A 116 16.44 15.48 12.92
C THR A 116 16.02 15.68 11.46
N ARG A 117 16.39 14.73 10.58
CA ARG A 117 15.96 14.72 9.17
C ARG A 117 14.43 14.76 9.05
N LEU A 118 13.93 15.47 8.03
CA LEU A 118 12.49 15.70 7.85
C LEU A 118 11.72 14.39 7.74
N GLU A 119 12.20 13.43 6.95
CA GLU A 119 11.51 12.15 6.76
C GLU A 119 11.38 11.35 8.06
N VAL A 120 12.36 11.43 8.96
CA VAL A 120 12.32 10.77 10.27
C VAL A 120 11.31 11.44 11.19
N ARG A 121 11.23 12.78 11.17
CA ARG A 121 10.23 13.54 11.93
C ARG A 121 8.81 13.24 11.45
N ALA A 122 8.61 13.22 10.14
CA ALA A 122 7.35 12.86 9.50
C ALA A 122 6.94 11.43 9.87
N LYS A 123 7.90 10.49 9.83
CA LYS A 123 7.69 9.11 10.24
C LYS A 123 7.30 8.97 11.71
N ALA A 124 7.93 9.70 12.62
CA ALA A 124 7.51 9.76 14.02
C ALA A 124 6.04 10.21 14.15
N ILE A 125 5.65 11.29 13.48
CA ILE A 125 4.25 11.78 13.53
C ILE A 125 3.28 10.76 12.93
N LYS A 126 3.63 10.14 11.79
CA LYS A 126 2.80 9.10 11.16
C LYS A 126 2.61 7.90 12.07
N SER A 127 3.68 7.39 12.67
CA SER A 127 3.58 6.23 13.56
C SER A 127 2.85 6.57 14.86
N LEU A 128 3.04 7.78 15.41
CA LEU A 128 2.23 8.27 16.54
C LEU A 128 0.75 8.31 16.17
N ALA A 129 0.38 8.84 15.00
CA ALA A 129 -1.00 8.89 14.52
C ALA A 129 -1.65 7.49 14.50
N VAL A 130 -0.95 6.52 13.92
CA VAL A 130 -1.42 5.14 13.81
C VAL A 130 -1.60 4.49 15.20
N PHE A 131 -0.58 4.56 16.06
CA PHE A 131 -0.60 3.87 17.36
C PHE A 131 -1.55 4.52 18.37
N SER A 132 -1.65 5.85 18.37
CA SER A 132 -2.54 6.60 19.28
C SER A 132 -3.93 6.87 18.70
N ARG A 133 -4.20 6.42 17.47
CA ARG A 133 -5.46 6.69 16.73
C ARG A 133 -5.75 8.19 16.59
N GLN A 134 -4.72 9.01 16.58
CA GLN A 134 -4.82 10.46 16.39
C GLN A 134 -4.76 10.80 14.90
N PRO A 135 -5.50 11.81 14.42
CA PRO A 135 -5.57 12.10 12.99
C PRO A 135 -4.42 13.00 12.52
N PHE A 136 -3.19 12.83 13.01
CA PHE A 136 -2.10 13.76 12.68
C PHE A 136 -1.68 13.69 11.20
N ASP A 137 -2.04 12.62 10.52
CA ASP A 137 -1.72 12.29 9.14
C ASP A 137 -2.90 12.48 8.17
N ALA A 138 -4.01 13.07 8.61
CA ALA A 138 -5.22 13.17 7.79
C ALA A 138 -4.97 13.96 6.50
N GLY A 139 -5.30 13.39 5.34
CA GLY A 139 -5.10 14.06 4.05
C GLY A 139 -3.64 14.19 3.62
N LEU A 140 -2.69 13.57 4.34
CA LEU A 140 -1.30 13.49 3.92
C LEU A 140 -1.03 12.17 3.18
N PRO A 141 -0.03 12.12 2.27
CA PRO A 141 0.36 10.88 1.60
C PRO A 141 0.64 9.73 2.58
N ALA A 142 0.42 8.49 2.14
CA ALA A 142 0.64 7.30 2.98
C ALA A 142 2.12 7.17 3.41
N ASP A 143 3.04 7.46 2.51
CA ASP A 143 4.48 7.51 2.81
C ASP A 143 4.86 8.87 3.42
N PRO A 144 5.27 8.93 4.70
CA PRO A 144 5.71 10.16 5.33
C PRO A 144 7.00 10.74 4.73
N GLY A 145 7.75 9.97 3.92
CA GLY A 145 8.91 10.48 3.18
C GLY A 145 8.55 11.57 2.14
N HIS A 146 7.28 11.67 1.73
CA HIS A 146 6.79 12.70 0.82
C HIS A 146 6.18 13.91 1.52
N TRP A 147 6.18 13.94 2.85
CA TRP A 147 5.61 15.06 3.60
C TRP A 147 6.55 16.26 3.59
N LYS A 148 5.97 17.45 3.57
CA LYS A 148 6.69 18.72 3.67
C LYS A 148 6.73 19.20 5.11
N ALA A 149 7.71 20.05 5.45
CA ALA A 149 7.89 20.56 6.79
C ALA A 149 6.64 21.28 7.33
N GLU A 150 5.97 22.06 6.49
CA GLU A 150 4.74 22.79 6.80
C GLU A 150 3.51 21.87 7.02
N GLN A 151 3.58 20.61 6.58
CA GLN A 151 2.52 19.62 6.77
C GLN A 151 2.64 18.90 8.12
N LEU A 152 3.77 19.01 8.82
CA LEU A 152 3.95 18.42 10.13
C LEU A 152 3.04 19.12 11.15
N ARG A 153 2.04 18.40 11.67
CA ARG A 153 1.08 18.92 12.65
C ARG A 153 1.65 19.02 14.05
N LEU A 154 2.83 19.61 14.19
CA LEU A 154 3.61 19.60 15.43
C LEU A 154 2.86 20.29 16.59
N CYS A 155 2.13 21.38 16.33
CA CYS A 155 1.31 22.03 17.36
C CYS A 155 0.25 21.08 17.94
N ALA A 156 -0.39 20.25 17.10
CA ALA A 156 -1.37 19.28 17.55
C ALA A 156 -0.71 18.13 18.34
N VAL A 157 0.46 17.67 17.89
CA VAL A 157 1.24 16.63 18.58
C VAL A 157 1.70 17.10 19.97
N LEU A 158 2.17 18.34 20.09
CA LEU A 158 2.60 18.93 21.37
C LEU A 158 1.42 19.19 22.31
N ALA A 159 0.27 19.63 21.78
CA ALA A 159 -0.96 19.76 22.58
C ALA A 159 -1.41 18.38 23.11
N TRP A 160 -1.43 17.37 22.24
CA TRP A 160 -1.74 15.98 22.62
C TRP A 160 -0.79 15.43 23.71
N GLN A 161 0.50 15.77 23.63
CA GLN A 161 1.46 15.48 24.71
C GLN A 161 1.09 16.17 26.02
N ALA A 162 0.74 17.46 25.98
CA ALA A 162 0.33 18.20 27.18
C ALA A 162 -0.95 17.62 27.83
N ASP A 163 -1.82 17.04 27.02
CA ASP A 163 -3.06 16.37 27.47
C ASP A 163 -2.83 14.95 28.02
N GLY A 164 -1.58 14.48 28.08
CA GLY A 164 -1.24 13.16 28.63
C GLY A 164 -1.41 12.00 27.65
N TYR A 165 -1.32 12.27 26.34
CA TYR A 165 -1.40 11.27 25.27
C TYR A 165 -2.71 10.49 25.15
N PRO A 166 -3.91 11.12 25.21
CA PRO A 166 -5.16 10.40 25.07
C PRO A 166 -5.29 9.74 23.70
N ASP A 167 -5.90 8.56 23.64
CA ASP A 167 -6.24 7.94 22.36
C ASP A 167 -7.27 8.76 21.59
N GLY A 168 -7.07 8.85 20.27
CA GLY A 168 -8.03 9.46 19.37
C GLY A 168 -9.14 8.50 18.94
N LEU A 169 -10.08 9.02 18.13
CA LEU A 169 -11.18 8.24 17.56
C LEU A 169 -10.74 7.38 16.35
N GLY A 170 -9.54 7.63 15.81
CA GLY A 170 -9.06 7.02 14.59
C GLY A 170 -9.84 7.45 13.35
N TYR A 171 -9.63 6.70 12.27
CA TYR A 171 -10.29 6.92 11.00
C TYR A 171 -11.47 5.97 10.82
N LYS A 172 -12.57 6.48 10.27
CA LYS A 172 -13.71 5.65 9.91
C LYS A 172 -13.38 4.82 8.68
N ALA A 173 -13.80 3.57 8.67
CA ALA A 173 -13.76 2.74 7.48
C ALA A 173 -14.64 3.37 6.36
N PRO A 174 -14.25 3.21 5.08
CA PRO A 174 -15.07 3.66 3.96
C PRO A 174 -16.47 3.04 3.95
N ALA A 175 -17.45 3.80 3.45
CA ALA A 175 -18.81 3.30 3.28
C ALA A 175 -18.87 2.24 2.18
N ARG A 176 -19.62 1.17 2.42
CA ARG A 176 -19.76 0.03 1.52
C ARG A 176 -21.22 -0.25 1.23
N HIS A 177 -21.50 -0.76 0.03
CA HIS A 177 -22.85 -1.17 -0.34
C HIS A 177 -23.26 -2.46 0.40
N PHE A 178 -24.51 -2.52 0.86
CA PHE A 178 -25.00 -3.63 1.69
C PHE A 178 -24.97 -4.97 0.97
N SER A 179 -25.13 -4.99 -0.35
CA SER A 179 -25.16 -6.23 -1.14
C SER A 179 -23.82 -6.98 -1.15
N LEU A 180 -22.71 -6.36 -0.72
CA LEU A 180 -21.45 -7.09 -0.53
C LEU A 180 -21.55 -8.18 0.55
N THR A 181 -22.52 -8.08 1.46
CA THR A 181 -22.80 -9.12 2.47
C THR A 181 -23.95 -10.05 2.07
N GLN A 182 -24.84 -9.60 1.18
CA GLN A 182 -25.99 -10.37 0.70
C GLN A 182 -26.14 -10.23 -0.83
N PRO A 183 -25.25 -10.87 -1.61
CA PRO A 183 -25.27 -10.72 -3.06
C PRO A 183 -26.33 -11.61 -3.72
N LEU A 184 -27.10 -11.03 -4.63
CA LEU A 184 -28.18 -11.68 -5.39
C LEU A 184 -27.82 -11.79 -6.88
N SER A 185 -27.44 -10.69 -7.51
CA SER A 185 -27.09 -10.64 -8.95
C SER A 185 -25.70 -11.21 -9.26
N ARG A 186 -25.39 -11.42 -10.55
CA ARG A 186 -24.05 -11.86 -11.00
C ARG A 186 -22.97 -10.84 -10.60
N LEU A 187 -23.24 -9.55 -10.85
CA LEU A 187 -22.34 -8.47 -10.47
C LEU A 187 -22.10 -8.41 -8.97
N GLU A 188 -23.17 -8.49 -8.17
CA GLU A 188 -23.06 -8.51 -6.70
C GLU A 188 -22.21 -9.66 -6.20
N LYS A 189 -22.37 -10.86 -6.76
CA LYS A 189 -21.59 -12.05 -6.36
C LYS A 189 -20.11 -11.89 -6.72
N ALA A 190 -19.82 -11.35 -7.89
CA ALA A 190 -18.45 -11.08 -8.32
C ALA A 190 -17.78 -10.01 -7.47
N ALA A 191 -18.48 -8.89 -7.21
CA ALA A 191 -18.00 -7.83 -6.33
C ALA A 191 -17.80 -8.32 -4.89
N ALA A 192 -18.72 -9.13 -4.35
CA ALA A 192 -18.57 -9.73 -3.01
C ALA A 192 -17.37 -10.69 -2.95
N PHE A 193 -17.13 -11.46 -4.01
CA PHE A 193 -15.95 -12.33 -4.09
C PHE A 193 -14.65 -11.52 -4.13
N LEU A 194 -14.59 -10.47 -4.96
CA LEU A 194 -13.44 -9.56 -5.02
C LEU A 194 -13.20 -8.90 -3.65
N GLU A 195 -14.22 -8.30 -3.04
CA GLU A 195 -14.12 -7.68 -1.72
C GLU A 195 -13.64 -8.66 -0.65
N ARG A 196 -14.04 -9.94 -0.70
CA ARG A 196 -13.54 -10.96 0.23
C ARG A 196 -12.03 -11.15 0.13
N GLN A 197 -11.48 -11.17 -1.09
CA GLN A 197 -10.03 -11.32 -1.28
C GLN A 197 -9.29 -10.04 -0.90
N LEU A 198 -9.82 -8.88 -1.28
CA LEU A 198 -9.27 -7.60 -0.85
C LEU A 198 -9.27 -7.45 0.69
N ALA A 199 -10.31 -7.95 1.37
CA ALA A 199 -10.37 -7.95 2.84
C ALA A 199 -9.24 -8.79 3.47
N LEU A 200 -8.85 -9.92 2.87
CA LEU A 200 -7.72 -10.72 3.34
C LEU A 200 -6.39 -9.95 3.19
N ARG A 201 -6.22 -9.14 2.14
CA ARG A 201 -5.07 -8.24 2.01
C ARG A 201 -5.08 -7.17 3.09
N ARG A 202 -6.22 -6.52 3.34
CA ARG A 202 -6.37 -5.49 4.38
C ARG A 202 -6.10 -5.99 5.81
N GLN A 203 -6.27 -7.29 6.07
CA GLN A 203 -5.88 -7.89 7.36
C GLN A 203 -4.37 -7.89 7.60
N ARG A 204 -3.56 -7.88 6.54
CA ARG A 204 -2.09 -7.87 6.65
C ARG A 204 -1.55 -6.47 6.87
N GLU A 205 -2.05 -5.51 6.10
CA GLU A 205 -1.62 -4.13 6.14
C GLU A 205 -2.77 -3.22 5.69
N GLN A 206 -3.12 -2.25 6.54
CA GLN A 206 -4.12 -1.25 6.22
C GLN A 206 -3.84 0.04 6.97
N ASP A 207 -3.87 1.14 6.21
CA ASP A 207 -3.84 2.49 6.74
C ASP A 207 -5.20 3.15 6.49
N LEU A 208 -5.96 3.40 7.55
CA LEU A 208 -7.29 4.02 7.42
C LEU A 208 -7.22 5.55 7.21
N ALA A 209 -6.07 6.19 7.40
CA ALA A 209 -5.89 7.59 6.98
C ALA A 209 -5.83 7.71 5.45
N GLN A 210 -5.41 6.63 4.78
CA GLN A 210 -5.25 6.52 3.33
C GLN A 210 -5.75 5.15 2.85
N PRO A 211 -7.06 4.88 2.99
CA PRO A 211 -7.61 3.53 2.78
C PRO A 211 -7.35 3.04 1.36
N SER A 212 -6.89 1.79 1.25
CA SER A 212 -6.64 1.09 -0.01
C SER A 212 -7.33 -0.27 -0.06
N ASN A 213 -7.48 -0.82 -1.26
CA ASN A 213 -8.08 -2.12 -1.51
C ASN A 213 -9.51 -2.25 -0.95
N TRP A 214 -10.36 -1.23 -1.09
CA TRP A 214 -11.79 -1.33 -0.73
C TRP A 214 -12.67 -1.30 -1.98
N LEU A 215 -13.83 -1.95 -1.91
CA LEU A 215 -14.96 -1.62 -2.78
C LEU A 215 -15.92 -0.72 -2.01
N THR A 216 -16.16 0.49 -2.52
CA THR A 216 -16.88 1.56 -1.81
C THR A 216 -18.05 2.09 -2.61
N VAL A 217 -19.00 2.75 -1.96
CA VAL A 217 -20.05 3.50 -2.67
C VAL A 217 -19.43 4.76 -3.25
N ALA A 218 -19.60 5.00 -4.56
CA ALA A 218 -19.07 6.19 -5.21
C ALA A 218 -19.72 7.47 -4.65
N SER A 219 -18.95 8.56 -4.63
CA SER A 219 -19.54 9.85 -4.30
C SER A 219 -20.39 10.37 -5.48
N ALA A 220 -21.45 11.12 -5.17
CA ALA A 220 -22.28 11.74 -6.20
C ALA A 220 -21.48 12.71 -7.07
N GLY A 221 -20.47 13.37 -6.52
CA GLY A 221 -19.59 14.28 -7.26
C GLY A 221 -18.73 13.54 -8.29
N ASP A 222 -18.16 12.39 -7.93
CA ASP A 222 -17.36 11.58 -8.85
C ASP A 222 -18.23 11.03 -9.99
N MET A 223 -19.43 10.53 -9.68
CA MET A 223 -20.37 10.06 -10.70
C MET A 223 -20.82 11.18 -11.63
N ALA A 224 -21.10 12.38 -11.11
CA ALA A 224 -21.46 13.54 -11.93
C ALA A 224 -20.29 13.98 -12.84
N ALA A 225 -19.05 13.90 -12.35
CA ALA A 225 -17.88 14.17 -13.18
C ALA A 225 -17.75 13.16 -14.33
N ILE A 226 -17.95 11.88 -14.05
CA ILE A 226 -17.97 10.81 -15.07
C ILE A 226 -19.08 11.07 -16.10
N ASP A 227 -20.29 11.41 -15.65
CA ASP A 227 -21.45 11.67 -16.51
C ASP A 227 -21.25 12.88 -17.44
N ALA A 228 -20.39 13.83 -17.05
CA ALA A 228 -20.02 14.95 -17.91
C ALA A 228 -19.11 14.54 -19.08
N HIS A 229 -18.44 13.38 -19.00
CA HIS A 229 -17.52 12.88 -20.02
C HIS A 229 -18.11 11.72 -20.84
N TRP A 230 -18.84 10.81 -20.21
CA TRP A 230 -19.25 9.55 -20.84
C TRP A 230 -20.66 9.12 -20.44
N VAL A 231 -21.32 8.44 -21.36
CA VAL A 231 -22.44 7.55 -21.04
C VAL A 231 -21.86 6.15 -20.88
N LEU A 232 -21.66 5.72 -19.64
CA LEU A 232 -21.08 4.41 -19.35
C LEU A 232 -22.09 3.26 -19.60
N PRO A 233 -21.62 2.07 -20.04
CA PRO A 233 -22.43 0.86 -20.05
C PRO A 233 -23.05 0.58 -18.67
N GLU A 234 -24.31 0.14 -18.64
CA GLU A 234 -25.11 0.04 -17.41
C GLU A 234 -24.44 -0.78 -16.32
N ILE A 235 -23.91 -1.96 -16.66
CA ILE A 235 -23.23 -2.83 -15.70
C ILE A 235 -21.98 -2.18 -15.09
N TYR A 236 -21.18 -1.47 -15.89
CA TYR A 236 -19.98 -0.80 -15.42
C TYR A 236 -20.32 0.44 -14.58
N ARG A 237 -21.34 1.20 -14.99
CA ARG A 237 -21.89 2.30 -14.18
C ARG A 237 -22.34 1.79 -12.81
N ARG A 238 -23.13 0.73 -12.76
CA ARG A 238 -23.61 0.12 -11.50
C ARG A 238 -22.45 -0.37 -10.64
N PHE A 239 -21.43 -0.96 -11.27
CA PHE A 239 -20.22 -1.38 -10.57
C PHE A 239 -19.53 -0.19 -9.88
N LEU A 240 -19.35 0.93 -10.58
CA LEU A 240 -18.76 2.13 -9.98
C LEU A 240 -19.66 2.70 -8.88
N GLU A 241 -20.97 2.84 -9.12
CA GLU A 241 -21.90 3.41 -8.13
C GLU A 241 -21.87 2.65 -6.80
N TRP A 242 -21.89 1.31 -6.84
CA TRP A 242 -22.05 0.48 -5.64
C TRP A 242 -20.73 -0.08 -5.10
N TYR A 243 -19.74 -0.28 -5.97
CA TYR A 243 -18.50 -1.00 -5.66
C TYR A 243 -17.27 -0.30 -6.18
N SER A 244 -17.30 1.04 -6.36
CA SER A 244 -16.15 1.85 -6.75
C SER A 244 -14.88 1.39 -6.03
N PRO A 245 -13.91 0.84 -6.78
CA PRO A 245 -12.58 0.57 -6.27
C PRO A 245 -11.98 1.79 -5.58
N LEU A 246 -11.39 1.60 -4.41
CA LEU A 246 -10.63 2.63 -3.72
C LEU A 246 -9.19 2.16 -3.61
N ARG A 247 -8.35 2.63 -4.55
CA ARG A 247 -6.93 2.30 -4.66
C ARG A 247 -6.71 0.79 -4.59
N VAL A 248 -7.45 0.06 -5.43
CA VAL A 248 -7.32 -1.39 -5.53
C VAL A 248 -6.08 -1.69 -6.36
N HIS A 249 -5.13 -2.37 -5.74
CA HIS A 249 -3.92 -2.87 -6.40
C HIS A 249 -3.76 -4.35 -6.10
N VAL A 250 -3.74 -5.17 -7.14
CA VAL A 250 -3.56 -6.63 -7.03
C VAL A 250 -2.32 -7.07 -7.80
N ASP A 251 -1.43 -7.79 -7.14
CA ASP A 251 -0.27 -8.42 -7.76
C ASP A 251 -0.32 -9.94 -7.64
N GLY A 252 0.27 -10.63 -8.60
CA GLY A 252 0.30 -12.09 -8.62
C GLY A 252 0.82 -12.63 -9.95
N LYS A 253 0.81 -13.96 -10.13
CA LYS A 253 1.29 -14.59 -11.37
C LYS A 253 0.58 -14.08 -12.63
N ARG A 254 -0.71 -13.71 -12.49
CA ARG A 254 -1.54 -13.20 -13.58
C ARG A 254 -1.23 -11.73 -13.90
N PHE A 255 -0.91 -10.94 -12.87
CA PHE A 255 -0.54 -9.53 -12.99
C PHE A 255 0.83 -9.32 -12.33
N PRO A 256 1.93 -9.76 -12.97
CA PRO A 256 3.25 -9.76 -12.35
C PRO A 256 3.79 -8.34 -12.10
N GLN A 257 3.31 -7.37 -12.86
CA GLN A 257 3.64 -5.94 -12.68
C GLN A 257 2.65 -5.22 -11.74
N GLY A 258 1.68 -5.95 -11.17
CA GLY A 258 0.55 -5.37 -10.46
C GLY A 258 -0.52 -4.84 -11.40
N LEU A 259 -1.78 -4.93 -10.99
CA LEU A 259 -2.93 -4.34 -11.67
C LEU A 259 -3.59 -3.32 -10.75
N HIS A 260 -3.79 -2.11 -11.26
CA HIS A 260 -4.57 -1.05 -10.63
C HIS A 260 -5.97 -1.05 -11.23
N LEU A 261 -6.98 -1.28 -10.39
CA LEU A 261 -8.39 -1.22 -10.79
C LEU A 261 -8.96 0.15 -10.39
N TYR A 262 -9.44 0.91 -11.38
CA TYR A 262 -9.86 2.29 -11.17
C TYR A 262 -11.29 2.39 -10.67
N GLY A 263 -11.47 3.20 -9.62
CA GLY A 263 -12.80 3.61 -9.17
C GLY A 263 -13.23 4.98 -9.66
N ALA A 264 -14.43 5.37 -9.23
CA ALA A 264 -15.09 6.57 -9.71
C ALA A 264 -14.25 7.83 -9.46
N ALA A 265 -13.61 7.94 -8.29
CA ALA A 265 -12.81 9.09 -7.90
C ALA A 265 -11.54 9.31 -8.74
N GLU A 266 -11.04 8.27 -9.41
CA GLU A 266 -9.82 8.35 -10.20
C GLU A 266 -10.02 8.12 -11.70
N LEU A 267 -11.16 7.57 -12.13
CA LEU A 267 -11.42 7.16 -13.51
C LEU A 267 -11.14 8.25 -14.54
N VAL A 268 -11.61 9.47 -14.29
CA VAL A 268 -11.41 10.61 -15.22
C VAL A 268 -9.93 10.95 -15.35
N LYS A 269 -9.24 11.07 -14.21
CA LYS A 269 -7.82 11.40 -14.18
C LYS A 269 -6.96 10.26 -14.75
N ALA A 270 -7.37 9.00 -14.56
CA ALA A 270 -6.66 7.83 -15.04
C ALA A 270 -6.59 7.77 -16.57
N GLN A 271 -7.46 8.50 -17.28
CA GLN A 271 -7.37 8.63 -18.73
C GLN A 271 -6.15 9.46 -19.20
N HIS A 272 -5.55 10.25 -18.30
CA HIS A 272 -4.38 11.06 -18.60
C HIS A 272 -3.17 10.15 -18.89
N GLY A 273 -2.54 10.36 -20.05
CA GLY A 273 -1.44 9.52 -20.55
C GLY A 273 -1.90 8.40 -21.48
N TYR A 274 -3.20 8.08 -21.50
CA TYR A 274 -3.79 7.11 -22.42
C TYR A 274 -4.60 7.78 -23.53
N SER A 275 -5.80 8.24 -23.18
CA SER A 275 -6.74 8.86 -24.12
C SER A 275 -6.66 10.39 -24.09
N VAL A 276 -6.09 10.97 -23.04
CA VAL A 276 -5.99 12.43 -22.83
C VAL A 276 -4.54 12.83 -22.54
N HIS A 277 -4.06 13.90 -23.18
CA HIS A 277 -2.76 14.48 -22.86
C HIS A 277 -2.76 15.09 -21.44
N PRO A 278 -1.81 14.72 -20.57
CA PRO A 278 -1.83 15.13 -19.16
C PRO A 278 -1.66 16.65 -18.96
N GLU A 279 -0.92 17.34 -19.83
CA GLU A 279 -0.65 18.77 -19.72
C GLU A 279 -1.61 19.63 -20.54
N ARG A 280 -2.02 19.13 -21.70
CA ARG A 280 -2.79 19.90 -22.68
C ARG A 280 -4.29 19.60 -22.64
N HIS A 281 -4.69 18.56 -21.91
CA HIS A 281 -6.08 18.13 -21.70
C HIS A 281 -6.90 17.92 -22.98
N HIS A 282 -6.26 17.60 -24.10
CA HIS A 282 -6.92 17.18 -25.34
C HIS A 282 -6.73 15.69 -25.59
N ALA A 283 -7.57 15.12 -26.46
CA ALA A 283 -7.47 13.72 -26.85
C ALA A 283 -6.11 13.40 -27.50
N ILE A 284 -5.55 12.23 -27.17
CA ILE A 284 -4.33 11.71 -27.79
C ILE A 284 -4.66 11.15 -29.17
N ALA A 285 -3.89 11.55 -30.18
CA ALA A 285 -4.06 11.07 -31.55
C ALA A 285 -3.85 9.55 -31.61
N GLY A 286 -4.78 8.85 -32.28
CA GLY A 286 -4.74 7.38 -32.44
C GLY A 286 -5.40 6.59 -31.30
N TRP A 287 -5.86 7.25 -30.22
CA TRP A 287 -6.69 6.57 -29.21
C TRP A 287 -8.12 6.36 -29.74
N PRO A 288 -8.71 5.15 -29.64
CA PRO A 288 -10.10 4.93 -30.02
C PRO A 288 -11.06 5.70 -29.10
N PRO A 289 -11.87 6.65 -29.63
CA PRO A 289 -12.60 7.63 -28.81
C PRO A 289 -13.69 7.03 -27.91
N LYS A 290 -14.04 5.76 -28.13
CA LYS A 290 -15.09 5.03 -27.41
C LYS A 290 -14.54 4.01 -26.41
N LEU A 291 -13.21 3.91 -26.25
CA LEU A 291 -12.60 3.08 -25.22
C LEU A 291 -12.26 3.92 -24.00
N VAL A 292 -12.72 3.45 -22.84
CA VAL A 292 -12.40 4.02 -21.53
C VAL A 292 -11.52 3.03 -20.79
N VAL A 293 -10.39 3.50 -20.29
CA VAL A 293 -9.48 2.69 -19.46
C VAL A 293 -10.11 2.50 -18.08
N ILE A 294 -10.29 1.26 -17.66
CA ILE A 294 -10.90 0.87 -16.38
C ILE A 294 -9.90 0.28 -15.38
N ALA A 295 -8.74 -0.15 -15.87
CA ALA A 295 -7.62 -0.64 -15.09
C ALA A 295 -6.34 -0.56 -15.93
N ASP A 296 -5.18 -0.64 -15.29
CA ASP A 296 -3.90 -0.85 -15.97
C ASP A 296 -3.06 -1.90 -15.24
N ALA A 297 -2.21 -2.61 -15.98
CA ALA A 297 -1.19 -3.48 -15.39
C ALA A 297 0.20 -3.14 -15.94
N GLY A 298 1.02 -2.48 -15.13
CA GLY A 298 2.35 -2.02 -15.56
C GLY A 298 2.29 -1.09 -16.77
N GLY A 299 1.24 -0.28 -16.89
CA GLY A 299 1.03 0.62 -18.03
C GLY A 299 0.20 0.03 -19.18
N ASP A 300 -0.07 -1.28 -19.21
CA ASP A 300 -0.97 -1.89 -20.20
C ASP A 300 -2.44 -1.63 -19.83
N PRO A 301 -3.21 -0.87 -20.64
CA PRO A 301 -4.58 -0.52 -20.30
C PRO A 301 -5.55 -1.69 -20.54
N TYR A 302 -6.51 -1.83 -19.63
CA TYR A 302 -7.73 -2.61 -19.79
C TYR A 302 -8.89 -1.65 -20.00
N CYS A 303 -9.66 -1.85 -21.06
CA CYS A 303 -10.68 -0.91 -21.51
C CYS A 303 -12.04 -1.56 -21.71
N VAL A 304 -13.10 -0.77 -21.53
CA VAL A 304 -14.45 -1.11 -21.97
C VAL A 304 -14.87 -0.16 -23.08
N HIS A 305 -15.73 -0.63 -23.98
CA HIS A 305 -16.25 0.17 -25.07
C HIS A 305 -17.61 0.79 -24.71
N LEU A 306 -17.74 2.12 -24.90
CA LEU A 306 -18.89 2.91 -24.41
C LEU A 306 -20.23 2.58 -25.06
N GLU A 307 -20.22 2.04 -26.28
CA GLU A 307 -21.45 1.72 -27.01
C GLU A 307 -21.94 0.29 -26.78
N GLU A 308 -21.18 -0.52 -26.04
CA GLU A 308 -21.60 -1.87 -25.71
C GLU A 308 -22.79 -1.82 -24.74
N ARG A 309 -23.87 -2.48 -25.13
CA ARG A 309 -25.06 -2.60 -24.29
C ARG A 309 -24.94 -3.86 -23.46
N SER A 310 -24.68 -3.71 -22.16
CA SER A 310 -24.67 -4.83 -21.23
C SER A 310 -25.36 -4.46 -19.93
N ILE A 311 -26.40 -5.22 -19.61
CA ILE A 311 -27.16 -5.14 -18.37
C ILE A 311 -26.68 -6.22 -17.38
N ASP A 312 -26.17 -7.37 -17.87
CA ASP A 312 -25.98 -8.60 -17.10
C ASP A 312 -24.65 -9.37 -17.31
N GLY A 313 -23.61 -8.74 -17.86
CA GLY A 313 -22.25 -9.31 -17.87
C GLY A 313 -21.53 -9.17 -19.20
N ASP A 314 -22.29 -9.11 -20.30
CA ASP A 314 -21.80 -9.15 -21.68
C ASP A 314 -21.11 -7.82 -22.13
N LEU A 315 -20.26 -7.24 -21.28
CA LEU A 315 -19.43 -6.09 -21.57
C LEU A 315 -17.99 -6.57 -21.79
N PRO A 316 -17.54 -6.67 -23.05
CA PRO A 316 -16.18 -7.06 -23.35
C PRO A 316 -15.14 -6.13 -22.73
N VAL A 317 -14.06 -6.73 -22.25
CA VAL A 317 -12.86 -6.01 -21.80
C VAL A 317 -11.76 -6.21 -22.84
N TYR A 318 -11.20 -5.11 -23.31
CA TYR A 318 -10.09 -5.08 -24.25
C TYR A 318 -8.79 -4.76 -23.53
N ARG A 319 -7.66 -5.23 -24.05
CA ARG A 319 -6.32 -4.89 -23.57
C ARG A 319 -5.44 -4.44 -24.73
N ALA A 320 -4.49 -3.55 -24.45
CA ALA A 320 -3.39 -3.26 -25.35
C ALA A 320 -2.05 -3.30 -24.62
N GLU A 321 -0.96 -3.55 -25.35
CA GLU A 321 0.39 -3.44 -24.82
C GLU A 321 0.94 -2.02 -25.04
N HIS A 322 1.47 -1.40 -23.98
CA HIS A 322 2.10 -0.10 -24.09
C HIS A 322 3.50 -0.19 -24.75
N GLY A 323 4.01 0.93 -25.26
CA GLY A 323 5.38 1.03 -25.77
C GLY A 323 5.63 0.41 -27.15
N THR A 324 4.60 -0.11 -27.81
CA THR A 324 4.66 -0.72 -29.15
C THR A 324 4.65 0.30 -30.30
N GLY A 325 4.47 1.59 -30.00
CA GLY A 325 4.43 2.69 -30.97
C GLY A 325 3.04 3.00 -31.52
N GLU A 326 2.08 2.08 -31.39
CA GLU A 326 0.68 2.28 -31.73
C GLU A 326 -0.24 1.44 -30.83
N TRP A 327 -1.45 1.92 -30.56
CA TRP A 327 -2.40 1.17 -29.75
C TRP A 327 -3.10 0.09 -30.58
N ARG A 328 -2.87 -1.18 -30.23
CA ARG A 328 -3.57 -2.34 -30.79
C ARG A 328 -4.35 -3.02 -29.67
N PHE A 329 -5.68 -2.90 -29.72
CA PHE A 329 -6.56 -3.51 -28.73
C PHE A 329 -6.98 -4.91 -29.16
N GLU A 330 -6.84 -5.84 -28.24
CA GLU A 330 -7.26 -7.23 -28.37
C GLU A 330 -8.32 -7.54 -27.31
N LEU A 331 -9.20 -8.49 -27.61
CA LEU A 331 -10.18 -8.95 -26.65
C LEU A 331 -9.46 -9.71 -25.51
N HIS A 332 -9.63 -9.24 -24.27
CA HIS A 332 -9.11 -9.91 -23.08
C HIS A 332 -10.14 -10.90 -22.51
N THR A 333 -11.39 -10.47 -22.38
CA THR A 333 -12.54 -11.32 -22.05
C THR A 333 -13.80 -10.70 -22.65
N ASP A 334 -14.79 -11.53 -22.95
CA ASP A 334 -16.12 -11.16 -23.43
C ASP A 334 -17.05 -10.68 -22.31
N ASP A 335 -16.72 -10.92 -21.04
CA ASP A 335 -17.56 -10.61 -19.88
C ASP A 335 -16.80 -9.83 -18.79
N PHE A 336 -17.31 -8.65 -18.42
CA PHE A 336 -16.73 -7.81 -17.38
C PHE A 336 -16.75 -8.49 -16.00
N ILE A 337 -17.73 -9.35 -15.74
CA ILE A 337 -17.81 -10.16 -14.52
C ILE A 337 -16.65 -11.14 -14.43
N ASP A 338 -16.29 -11.75 -15.56
CA ASP A 338 -15.13 -12.65 -15.59
C ASP A 338 -13.86 -11.87 -15.31
N PHE A 339 -13.68 -10.68 -15.88
CA PHE A 339 -12.56 -9.80 -15.52
C PHE A 339 -12.47 -9.52 -14.02
N LEU A 340 -13.59 -9.22 -13.34
CA LEU A 340 -13.62 -9.04 -11.88
C LEU A 340 -13.22 -10.32 -11.12
N HIS A 341 -13.64 -11.50 -11.60
CA HIS A 341 -13.20 -12.78 -11.03
C HIS A 341 -11.70 -13.01 -11.21
N GLU A 342 -11.13 -12.64 -12.36
CA GLU A 342 -9.69 -12.75 -12.61
C GLU A 342 -8.87 -11.89 -11.65
N ILE A 343 -9.31 -10.65 -11.43
CA ILE A 343 -8.73 -9.74 -10.43
C ILE A 343 -8.84 -10.36 -9.05
N ALA A 344 -10.01 -10.90 -8.67
CA ALA A 344 -10.21 -11.53 -7.37
C ALA A 344 -9.31 -12.77 -7.17
N LEU A 345 -9.06 -13.57 -8.20
CA LEU A 345 -8.17 -14.73 -8.11
C LEU A 345 -6.68 -14.35 -8.02
N ALA A 346 -6.32 -13.14 -8.46
CA ALA A 346 -5.00 -12.55 -8.24
C ALA A 346 -4.92 -11.69 -6.96
N ALA A 347 -6.08 -11.42 -6.34
CA ALA A 347 -6.21 -10.66 -5.10
C ALA A 347 -5.72 -11.48 -3.89
#